data_AF-A0A131Z654-F1
#
_entry.id   AF-A0A131Z654-F1
#
_cell.length_a   1.000
_cell.length_b   1.000
_cell.length_c   1.000
_cell.angle_alpha   90.00
_cell.angle_beta   90.00
_cell.angle_gamma   90.00
#
_symmetry.space_group_name_H-M   'P 1'
#
loop_
_entity.id
_entity.type
_entity.pdbx_description
1 polymer ?
#
loop_
_entity_poly.entity_id
_entity_poly.type
_entity_poly.pdbx_seq_one_letter_code
_entity_poly.pdbx_strand_id
1 'polypeptide(L)'
;MATPILRSSNAVILIGKTIARQPSRCISHKRIVEKTLRYGVPISIVASASMAAYLLVSKRPLTVLAKRPTKEMRDAAIREDREEAEHTMHLTQRERRFIRFASVEYEGQLYMTPEDFLESLTESEPRPRLHRHHLSKKELDHMLEQTPARKYGSTKLFRDLRERGIISYTEYLFLLSVLTKPQSGFRIAFNMFDTDGNQRVDKQEFLVLEKIFSTVARRGKRLTGNADVPELEDGESKDYNIVDTTLLVHLFGKKGSDTLRYDDFHRFMDNLQTEVLELEFTEFSRGMPTISEVDFARILLRYTYIHSANYEAYIDRVKDRIPEEKSSTTKGPGITFDQFKAFCQFLNNLDDFSIAMRMFTYANKPISQEEFHRAVKICTGHSLDPHLVDTVFQIFDADGDGFLSYKEFIAIMRDRLHRGLRSHLISTEGWDAFKLCIKEEIRSP
;
A
#
# COMPACT_ATOMS: atom_id res chain seq x y z
N MET A 1 27.86 46.36 45.11
CA MET A 1 26.92 47.42 45.57
C MET A 1 25.51 46.88 45.45
N ALA A 2 24.78 46.94 46.57
CA ALA A 2 23.33 46.87 46.76
C ALA A 2 22.48 45.67 46.26
N THR A 3 22.16 44.76 47.20
CA THR A 3 20.80 44.27 47.50
C THR A 3 20.12 45.26 48.49
N PRO A 4 18.78 45.31 48.78
CA PRO A 4 17.84 44.19 49.05
C PRO A 4 16.31 44.39 48.70
N ILE A 5 15.48 43.31 48.58
CA ILE A 5 14.30 42.86 49.43
C ILE A 5 13.00 43.74 49.31
N LEU A 6 11.73 43.29 49.08
CA LEU A 6 10.82 42.34 49.80
C LEU A 6 9.52 41.97 49.01
N ARG A 7 8.96 40.78 49.37
CA ARG A 7 7.64 40.08 49.20
C ARG A 7 6.35 40.92 48.95
N SER A 8 5.19 40.39 48.46
CA SER A 8 4.51 39.11 48.79
C SER A 8 3.43 38.61 47.79
N SER A 9 3.36 37.29 47.64
CA SER A 9 2.20 36.36 47.71
C SER A 9 0.82 36.69 47.13
N ASN A 10 0.33 35.84 46.20
CA ASN A 10 -0.73 34.85 46.49
C ASN A 10 -0.83 33.78 45.40
N ALA A 11 -1.08 32.54 45.85
CA ALA A 11 -1.17 31.31 45.06
C ALA A 11 -2.48 31.19 44.26
N VAL A 12 -2.51 30.30 43.27
CA VAL A 12 -3.59 29.30 43.02
C VAL A 12 -3.27 28.44 41.77
N ILE A 13 -3.01 27.14 42.04
CA ILE A 13 -3.41 25.91 41.34
C ILE A 13 -2.91 25.62 39.91
N LEU A 14 -1.99 24.65 39.83
CA LEU A 14 -1.62 23.83 38.67
C LEU A 14 -2.78 22.91 38.23
N ILE A 15 -3.02 22.79 36.92
CA ILE A 15 -3.40 21.52 36.26
C ILE A 15 -2.72 21.46 34.89
N GLY A 16 -1.61 20.72 34.81
CA GLY A 16 -1.06 20.21 33.56
C GLY A 16 -1.83 18.96 33.14
N LYS A 17 -2.27 18.89 31.87
CA LYS A 17 -2.81 17.66 31.27
C LYS A 17 -1.79 17.07 30.32
N THR A 18 -1.08 16.07 30.83
CA THR A 18 -0.34 15.05 30.10
C THR A 18 -1.34 14.09 29.47
N ILE A 19 -1.35 13.94 28.14
CA ILE A 19 -2.05 12.84 27.46
C ILE A 19 -0.99 11.79 27.10
N ALA A 20 -0.82 10.83 28.00
CA ALA A 20 -0.15 9.56 27.71
C ALA A 20 -1.21 8.58 27.19
N ARG A 21 -1.05 8.13 25.94
CA ARG A 21 -1.77 6.96 25.40
C ARG A 21 -0.99 5.71 25.80
N GLN A 22 -1.62 4.83 26.56
CA GLN A 22 -1.23 3.45 26.79
C GLN A 22 -2.43 2.52 26.49
N PRO A 23 -2.17 1.25 26.15
CA PRO A 23 -2.99 0.46 25.23
C PRO A 23 -4.15 -0.29 25.89
N SER A 24 -5.17 -0.55 25.08
CA SER A 24 -6.40 -1.27 25.39
C SER A 24 -6.13 -2.68 25.93
N ARG A 25 -6.50 -2.93 27.20
CA ARG A 25 -6.60 -4.27 27.78
C ARG A 25 -7.99 -4.86 27.51
N CYS A 26 -8.03 -6.01 26.82
CA CYS A 26 -9.21 -6.87 26.73
C CYS A 26 -9.65 -7.35 28.12
N ILE A 27 -10.91 -7.09 28.48
CA ILE A 27 -11.51 -7.59 29.72
C ILE A 27 -12.14 -8.95 29.41
N SER A 28 -11.61 -9.99 30.05
CA SER A 28 -12.08 -11.37 29.97
C SER A 28 -13.41 -11.56 30.72
N HIS A 29 -14.41 -12.11 30.03
CA HIS A 29 -15.78 -12.41 30.48
C HIS A 29 -15.91 -13.52 31.56
N LYS A 30 -14.85 -13.85 32.30
CA LYS A 30 -14.81 -14.99 33.23
C LYS A 30 -14.96 -14.66 34.72
N ARG A 31 -15.27 -13.42 35.12
CA ARG A 31 -15.38 -13.03 36.56
C ARG A 31 -16.76 -12.60 37.06
N ILE A 32 -17.81 -12.67 36.24
CA ILE A 32 -19.18 -12.27 36.66
C ILE A 32 -20.09 -13.47 36.97
N VAL A 33 -19.69 -14.69 36.62
CA VAL A 33 -20.52 -15.89 36.81
C VAL A 33 -20.32 -16.58 38.18
N GLU A 34 -19.32 -16.18 38.97
CA GLU A 34 -18.92 -16.91 40.18
C GLU A 34 -19.38 -16.30 41.52
N LYS A 35 -20.35 -15.37 41.52
CA LYS A 35 -20.86 -14.77 42.77
C LYS A 35 -22.37 -14.83 43.01
N THR A 36 -23.13 -15.58 42.20
CA THR A 36 -24.60 -15.67 42.36
C THR A 36 -25.09 -17.07 42.75
N LEU A 37 -24.24 -17.85 43.44
CA LEU A 37 -24.56 -19.18 43.97
C LEU A 37 -24.43 -19.21 45.50
N ARG A 38 -25.06 -18.26 46.19
CA ARG A 38 -25.47 -18.38 47.60
C ARG A 38 -26.76 -17.59 47.76
N TYR A 39 -27.78 -18.21 48.36
CA TYR A 39 -29.17 -17.76 48.52
C TYR A 39 -30.09 -18.05 47.34
N GLY A 40 -30.80 -19.19 47.44
CA GLY A 40 -31.84 -19.61 46.52
C GLY A 40 -33.12 -18.78 46.68
N VAL A 41 -33.58 -18.21 45.57
CA VAL A 41 -34.93 -17.66 45.37
C VAL A 41 -35.33 -17.95 43.91
N PRO A 42 -36.54 -18.47 43.63
CA PRO A 42 -36.94 -18.90 42.29
C PRO A 42 -37.08 -17.75 41.27
N ILE A 43 -36.71 -18.04 40.01
CA ILE A 43 -36.40 -17.11 38.90
C ILE A 43 -37.63 -16.43 38.24
N SER A 44 -38.85 -16.59 38.73
CA SER A 44 -40.05 -16.17 37.99
C SER A 44 -40.60 -14.76 38.29
N ILE A 45 -39.99 -13.93 39.15
CA ILE A 45 -40.61 -12.63 39.56
C ILE A 45 -39.74 -11.37 39.35
N VAL A 46 -38.46 -11.46 38.98
CA VAL A 46 -37.61 -10.24 38.88
C VAL A 46 -37.58 -9.58 37.49
N ALA A 47 -38.15 -10.20 36.45
CA ALA A 47 -38.11 -9.65 35.09
C ALA A 47 -39.16 -8.56 34.79
N SER A 48 -40.22 -8.41 35.59
CA SER A 48 -41.33 -7.49 35.29
C SER A 48 -41.19 -6.11 35.94
N ALA A 49 -40.41 -5.96 37.01
CA ALA A 49 -40.28 -4.68 37.72
C ALA A 49 -39.24 -3.72 37.10
N SER A 50 -38.23 -4.24 36.39
CA SER A 50 -37.12 -3.41 35.89
C SER A 50 -37.40 -2.73 34.54
N MET A 51 -38.40 -3.20 33.77
CA MET A 51 -38.74 -2.63 32.47
C MET A 51 -39.81 -1.54 32.56
N ALA A 52 -40.72 -1.64 33.55
CA ALA A 52 -41.73 -0.62 33.82
C ALA A 52 -41.12 0.70 34.34
N ALA A 53 -40.03 0.62 35.12
CA ALA A 53 -39.30 1.79 35.61
C ALA A 53 -38.54 2.54 34.50
N TYR A 54 -38.05 1.81 33.48
CA TYR A 54 -37.33 2.42 32.35
C TYR A 54 -38.28 3.16 31.39
N LEU A 55 -39.50 2.65 31.20
CA LEU A 55 -40.50 3.27 30.33
C LEU A 55 -41.15 4.53 30.93
N LEU A 56 -41.17 4.69 32.26
CA LEU A 56 -41.77 5.86 32.92
C LEU A 56 -40.84 7.08 33.02
N VAL A 57 -39.53 6.94 32.78
CA VAL A 57 -38.56 8.04 32.91
C VAL A 57 -38.16 8.66 31.55
N SER A 58 -38.47 8.01 30.44
CA SER A 58 -38.15 8.49 29.09
C SER A 58 -39.32 9.26 28.44
N LYS A 59 -39.50 10.53 28.79
CA LYS A 59 -40.34 11.44 28.01
C LYS A 59 -39.59 11.94 26.77
N ARG A 60 -39.71 11.24 25.64
CA ARG A 60 -39.46 11.79 24.29
C ARG A 60 -40.45 11.17 23.29
N PRO A 61 -41.09 11.97 22.40
CA PRO A 61 -41.94 11.41 21.36
C PRO A 61 -41.05 10.80 20.27
N LEU A 62 -41.12 9.49 20.10
CA LEU A 62 -40.46 8.75 19.02
C LEU A 62 -41.52 8.40 17.97
N THR A 63 -41.67 9.27 16.98
CA THR A 63 -42.35 8.95 15.72
C THR A 63 -41.31 8.90 14.60
N VAL A 64 -40.70 7.72 14.42
CA VAL A 64 -40.19 7.26 13.12
C VAL A 64 -40.49 5.77 13.04
N LEU A 65 -41.61 5.43 12.39
CA LEU A 65 -41.91 4.06 11.95
C LEU A 65 -40.92 3.70 10.85
N ALA A 66 -39.74 3.19 11.21
CA ALA A 66 -38.93 2.42 10.27
C ALA A 66 -39.71 1.12 9.97
N LYS A 67 -40.39 1.07 8.82
CA LYS A 67 -41.05 -0.15 8.33
C LYS A 67 -40.00 -1.27 8.32
N ARG A 68 -40.33 -2.41 8.93
CA ARG A 68 -39.51 -3.63 8.81
C ARG A 68 -39.36 -3.94 7.31
N PRO A 69 -38.13 -4.19 6.81
CA PRO A 69 -37.93 -4.50 5.40
C PRO A 69 -38.76 -5.73 5.02
N THR A 70 -39.46 -5.65 3.91
CA THR A 70 -40.29 -6.74 3.39
C THR A 70 -39.41 -7.94 3.05
N LYS A 71 -40.00 -9.14 3.01
CA LYS A 71 -39.28 -10.37 2.63
C LYS A 71 -38.59 -10.20 1.27
N GLU A 72 -39.23 -9.52 0.33
CA GLU A 72 -38.70 -9.18 -0.99
C GLU A 72 -37.45 -8.28 -0.92
N MET A 73 -37.41 -7.27 -0.05
CA MET A 73 -36.22 -6.42 0.12
C MET A 73 -35.04 -7.16 0.76
N ARG A 74 -35.32 -8.11 1.65
CA ARG A 74 -34.29 -8.98 2.23
C ARG A 74 -33.75 -9.98 1.22
N ASP A 75 -34.66 -10.60 0.46
CA ASP A 75 -34.29 -11.56 -0.58
C ASP A 75 -33.57 -10.85 -1.75
N ALA A 76 -33.86 -9.57 -2.02
CA ALA A 76 -33.13 -8.73 -2.97
C ALA A 76 -31.73 -8.37 -2.45
N ALA A 77 -31.59 -7.94 -1.20
CA ALA A 77 -30.28 -7.66 -0.60
C ALA A 77 -29.39 -8.91 -0.52
N ILE A 78 -29.98 -10.08 -0.24
CA ILE A 78 -29.24 -11.36 -0.24
C ILE A 78 -28.85 -11.77 -1.67
N ARG A 79 -29.67 -11.45 -2.68
CA ARG A 79 -29.30 -11.67 -4.09
C ARG A 79 -28.22 -10.70 -4.54
N GLU A 80 -28.30 -9.43 -4.18
CA GLU A 80 -27.24 -8.45 -4.43
C GLU A 80 -25.93 -8.86 -3.74
N ASP A 81 -25.97 -9.21 -2.45
CA ASP A 81 -24.79 -9.73 -1.71
C ASP A 81 -24.22 -11.00 -2.36
N ARG A 82 -25.08 -11.88 -2.89
CA ARG A 82 -24.68 -13.13 -3.55
C ARG A 82 -24.15 -12.91 -4.97
N GLU A 83 -24.75 -12.01 -5.74
CA GLU A 83 -24.29 -11.60 -7.06
C GLU A 83 -22.98 -10.81 -6.96
N GLU A 84 -22.80 -9.99 -5.93
CA GLU A 84 -21.56 -9.28 -5.61
C GLU A 84 -20.48 -10.28 -5.12
N ALA A 85 -20.85 -11.30 -4.35
CA ALA A 85 -19.96 -12.40 -3.97
C ALA A 85 -19.55 -13.31 -5.16
N GLU A 86 -20.48 -13.63 -6.06
CA GLU A 86 -20.21 -14.43 -7.27
C GLU A 86 -19.40 -13.60 -8.30
N HIS A 87 -19.67 -12.30 -8.43
CA HIS A 87 -18.91 -11.41 -9.31
C HIS A 87 -17.48 -11.20 -8.81
N THR A 88 -17.27 -11.12 -7.48
CA THR A 88 -15.94 -10.98 -6.88
C THR A 88 -15.07 -12.23 -6.97
N MET A 89 -15.64 -13.44 -7.13
CA MET A 89 -14.85 -14.68 -7.29
C MET A 89 -13.99 -14.69 -8.56
N HIS A 90 -14.40 -14.00 -9.63
CA HIS A 90 -13.68 -13.97 -10.91
C HIS A 90 -12.74 -12.77 -11.10
N LEU A 91 -12.73 -11.84 -10.15
CA LEU A 91 -11.87 -10.66 -10.23
C LEU A 91 -10.43 -11.01 -9.90
N THR A 92 -9.51 -10.42 -10.65
CA THR A 92 -8.10 -10.40 -10.26
C THR A 92 -7.99 -9.70 -8.91
N GLN A 93 -6.95 -10.00 -8.15
CA GLN A 93 -6.80 -9.34 -6.86
C GLN A 93 -6.52 -7.83 -6.98
N ARG A 94 -5.89 -7.42 -8.09
CA ARG A 94 -5.69 -6.00 -8.39
C ARG A 94 -7.03 -5.31 -8.63
N GLU A 95 -7.96 -5.96 -9.34
CA GLU A 95 -9.36 -5.50 -9.44
C GLU A 95 -10.01 -5.38 -8.05
N ARG A 96 -9.94 -6.42 -7.23
CA ARG A 96 -10.55 -6.40 -5.88
C ARG A 96 -9.99 -5.26 -5.03
N ARG A 97 -8.67 -5.07 -5.05
CA ARG A 97 -8.01 -3.98 -4.33
C ARG A 97 -8.42 -2.62 -4.88
N PHE A 98 -8.49 -2.47 -6.21
CA PHE A 98 -9.01 -1.26 -6.84
C PHE A 98 -10.42 -0.93 -6.37
N ILE A 99 -11.37 -1.87 -6.50
CA ILE A 99 -12.77 -1.69 -6.12
C ILE A 99 -12.92 -1.34 -4.63
N ARG A 100 -12.12 -1.98 -3.79
CA ARG A 100 -12.13 -1.77 -2.34
C ARG A 100 -11.68 -0.36 -1.94
N PHE A 101 -10.66 0.17 -2.59
CA PHE A 101 -10.10 1.49 -2.28
C PHE A 101 -10.73 2.63 -3.09
N ALA A 102 -11.39 2.35 -4.22
CA ALA A 102 -12.08 3.34 -5.04
C ALA A 102 -13.20 4.07 -4.27
N SER A 103 -12.97 5.36 -3.97
CA SER A 103 -13.94 6.22 -3.27
C SER A 103 -14.94 6.91 -4.18
N VAL A 104 -14.72 6.91 -5.49
CA VAL A 104 -15.46 7.74 -6.45
C VAL A 104 -16.13 6.89 -7.52
N GLU A 105 -17.32 7.32 -7.94
CA GLU A 105 -18.05 6.78 -9.08
C GLU A 105 -18.51 7.92 -10.00
N TYR A 106 -18.37 7.73 -11.32
CA TYR A 106 -18.86 8.65 -12.33
C TYR A 106 -19.47 7.84 -13.48
N GLU A 107 -20.70 8.19 -13.90
CA GLU A 107 -21.44 7.47 -14.96
C GLU A 107 -21.51 5.94 -14.76
N GLY A 108 -21.59 5.48 -13.50
CA GLY A 108 -21.65 4.05 -13.15
C GLY A 108 -20.30 3.33 -13.19
N GLN A 109 -19.20 4.04 -13.44
CA GLN A 109 -17.84 3.51 -13.45
C GLN A 109 -17.07 3.94 -12.19
N LEU A 110 -16.31 3.01 -11.61
CA LEU A 110 -15.50 3.25 -10.42
C LEU A 110 -14.16 3.89 -10.76
N TYR A 111 -13.76 4.85 -9.93
CA TYR A 111 -12.49 5.56 -9.99
C TYR A 111 -11.85 5.67 -8.61
N MET A 112 -10.52 5.73 -8.59
CA MET A 112 -9.74 6.09 -7.41
C MET A 112 -9.40 7.58 -7.45
N THR A 113 -9.39 8.22 -6.29
CA THR A 113 -8.68 9.50 -6.15
C THR A 113 -7.17 9.28 -6.06
N PRO A 114 -6.33 10.31 -6.27
CA PRO A 114 -4.90 10.25 -5.95
C PRO A 114 -4.61 9.77 -4.53
N GLU A 115 -5.43 10.16 -3.55
CA GLU A 115 -5.32 9.70 -2.17
C GLU A 115 -5.68 8.22 -2.01
N ASP A 116 -6.75 7.74 -2.67
CA ASP A 116 -7.08 6.31 -2.71
C ASP A 116 -5.95 5.47 -3.29
N PHE A 117 -5.32 5.96 -4.36
CA PHE A 117 -4.19 5.27 -4.98
C PHE A 117 -3.04 5.11 -4.00
N LEU A 118 -2.61 6.20 -3.34
CA LEU A 118 -1.51 6.14 -2.37
C LEU A 118 -1.85 5.25 -1.17
N GLU A 119 -3.08 5.36 -0.61
CA GLU A 119 -3.55 4.46 0.45
C GLU A 119 -3.57 3.00 0.00
N SER A 120 -3.95 2.73 -1.24
CA SER A 120 -3.93 1.37 -1.79
C SER A 120 -2.52 0.79 -1.92
N LEU A 121 -1.46 1.59 -1.75
CA LEU A 121 -0.08 1.10 -1.73
C LEU A 121 0.44 0.88 -0.31
N THR A 122 0.04 1.74 0.63
CA THR A 122 0.61 1.76 1.98
C THR A 122 -0.25 1.02 3.01
N GLU A 123 -1.57 1.03 2.83
CA GLU A 123 -2.52 0.51 3.82
C GLU A 123 -3.08 -0.86 3.42
N SER A 124 -3.40 -1.68 4.42
CA SER A 124 -4.09 -2.97 4.18
C SER A 124 -5.57 -2.76 3.87
N GLU A 125 -6.17 -1.76 4.49
CA GLU A 125 -7.60 -1.45 4.47
C GLU A 125 -7.84 0.03 4.16
N PRO A 126 -8.89 0.37 3.38
CA PRO A 126 -9.26 1.77 3.18
C PRO A 126 -9.78 2.38 4.49
N ARG A 127 -9.69 3.71 4.60
CA ARG A 127 -10.33 4.43 5.71
C ARG A 127 -11.84 4.16 5.72
N PRO A 128 -12.48 4.06 6.91
CA PRO A 128 -13.94 3.91 6.99
C PRO A 128 -14.66 5.05 6.28
N ARG A 129 -15.57 4.70 5.37
CA ARG A 129 -16.38 5.66 4.59
C ARG A 129 -17.86 5.33 4.76
N LEU A 130 -18.70 6.36 4.71
CA LEU A 130 -20.15 6.20 4.80
C LEU A 130 -20.71 5.62 3.50
N HIS A 131 -20.40 6.25 2.37
CA HIS A 131 -20.84 5.85 1.03
C HIS A 131 -19.79 6.27 -0.01
N ARG A 132 -19.84 5.67 -1.20
CA ARG A 132 -19.06 6.09 -2.36
C ARG A 132 -19.57 7.44 -2.87
N HIS A 133 -18.65 8.31 -3.30
CA HIS A 133 -19.00 9.62 -3.83
C HIS A 133 -19.37 9.53 -5.31
N HIS A 134 -20.62 9.84 -5.66
CA HIS A 134 -21.07 9.92 -7.05
C HIS A 134 -20.80 11.32 -7.61
N LEU A 135 -19.88 11.42 -8.57
CA LEU A 135 -19.52 12.69 -9.19
C LEU A 135 -20.56 13.12 -10.23
N SER A 136 -20.88 14.40 -10.22
CA SER A 136 -21.50 15.09 -11.35
C SER A 136 -20.43 15.53 -12.37
N LYS A 137 -20.85 15.75 -13.61
CA LYS A 137 -19.95 16.24 -14.67
C LYS A 137 -19.24 17.54 -14.29
N LYS A 138 -19.95 18.47 -13.62
CA LYS A 138 -19.38 19.76 -13.19
C LYS A 138 -18.26 19.58 -12.16
N GLU A 139 -18.40 18.62 -11.25
CA GLU A 139 -17.37 18.33 -10.25
C GLU A 139 -16.17 17.67 -10.89
N LEU A 140 -16.40 16.74 -11.82
CA LEU A 140 -15.33 16.13 -12.60
C LEU A 140 -14.54 17.19 -13.39
N ASP A 141 -15.24 18.03 -14.15
CA ASP A 141 -14.61 19.11 -14.93
C ASP A 141 -13.77 20.02 -14.01
N HIS A 142 -14.27 20.35 -12.82
CA HIS A 142 -13.55 21.15 -11.84
C HIS A 142 -12.29 20.46 -11.31
N MET A 143 -12.33 19.15 -11.05
CA MET A 143 -11.15 18.37 -10.64
C MET A 143 -10.08 18.33 -11.76
N LEU A 144 -10.51 18.11 -13.00
CA LEU A 144 -9.60 18.07 -14.15
C LEU A 144 -8.99 19.46 -14.45
N GLU A 145 -9.74 20.54 -14.23
CA GLU A 145 -9.23 21.90 -14.39
C GLU A 145 -8.05 22.22 -13.47
N GLN A 146 -8.04 21.64 -12.27
CA GLN A 146 -7.01 21.80 -11.25
C GLN A 146 -5.80 20.88 -11.44
N THR A 147 -5.88 19.94 -12.38
CA THR A 147 -4.77 19.02 -12.67
C THR A 147 -3.57 19.82 -13.20
N PRO A 148 -2.40 19.75 -12.53
CA PRO A 148 -1.21 20.48 -12.97
C PRO A 148 -0.71 19.90 -14.30
N ALA A 149 -0.22 20.77 -15.19
CA ALA A 149 0.38 20.32 -16.44
C ALA A 149 1.72 19.58 -16.20
N ARG A 150 2.09 18.64 -17.07
CA ARG A 150 3.37 17.87 -16.96
C ARG A 150 4.64 18.70 -16.76
N LYS A 151 4.67 19.95 -17.24
CA LYS A 151 5.80 20.87 -17.04
C LYS A 151 6.02 21.27 -15.58
N TYR A 152 4.98 21.15 -14.75
CA TYR A 152 5.01 21.34 -13.31
C TYR A 152 4.99 20.01 -12.53
N GLY A 153 5.34 18.90 -13.20
CA GLY A 153 5.44 17.59 -12.54
C GLY A 153 6.43 17.65 -11.38
N SER A 154 6.00 17.19 -10.21
CA SER A 154 6.76 17.16 -8.97
C SER A 154 6.80 15.75 -8.39
N THR A 155 7.65 15.51 -7.39
CA THR A 155 7.64 14.28 -6.58
C THR A 155 6.46 14.25 -5.59
N LYS A 156 5.51 15.19 -5.71
CA LYS A 156 4.36 15.37 -4.80
C LYS A 156 3.03 15.44 -5.55
N LEU A 157 3.00 14.99 -6.80
CA LEU A 157 1.83 15.15 -7.67
C LEU A 157 0.56 14.57 -7.02
N PHE A 158 0.61 13.32 -6.57
CA PHE A 158 -0.56 12.65 -6.01
C PHE A 158 -0.90 13.18 -4.61
N ARG A 159 0.13 13.49 -3.80
CA ARG A 159 -0.03 14.09 -2.46
C ARG A 159 -0.59 15.51 -2.50
N ASP A 160 -0.27 16.31 -3.50
CA ASP A 160 -0.79 17.67 -3.63
C ASP A 160 -2.24 17.68 -4.15
N LEU A 161 -2.57 16.72 -5.03
CA LEU A 161 -3.92 16.58 -5.57
C LEU A 161 -4.93 16.03 -4.55
N ARG A 162 -4.53 15.07 -3.69
CA ARG A 162 -5.41 14.47 -2.66
C ARG A 162 -6.66 13.85 -3.28
N GLU A 163 -7.84 14.32 -2.90
CA GLU A 163 -9.14 13.87 -3.43
C GLU A 163 -9.49 14.54 -4.77
N ARG A 164 -8.67 15.49 -5.27
CA ARG A 164 -8.98 16.34 -6.43
C ARG A 164 -8.46 15.71 -7.73
N GLY A 165 -8.95 14.52 -8.03
CA GLY A 165 -8.60 13.83 -9.25
C GLY A 165 -9.26 12.46 -9.33
N ILE A 166 -9.24 11.88 -10.53
CA ILE A 166 -9.73 10.53 -10.79
C ILE A 166 -8.67 9.72 -11.54
N ILE A 167 -8.58 8.45 -11.18
CA ILE A 167 -7.67 7.45 -11.72
C ILE A 167 -8.53 6.23 -12.07
N SER A 168 -8.50 5.82 -13.34
CA SER A 168 -9.23 4.64 -13.80
C SER A 168 -8.50 3.34 -13.39
N TYR A 169 -9.17 2.20 -13.55
CA TYR A 169 -8.53 0.91 -13.26
C TYR A 169 -7.33 0.62 -14.18
N THR A 170 -7.41 1.02 -15.45
CA THR A 170 -6.33 0.83 -16.44
C THR A 170 -5.11 1.66 -16.07
N GLU A 171 -5.32 2.89 -15.61
CA GLU A 171 -4.29 3.77 -15.10
C GLU A 171 -3.71 3.26 -13.79
N TYR A 172 -4.54 2.75 -12.88
CA TYR A 172 -4.07 2.11 -11.66
C TYR A 172 -3.07 0.98 -11.96
N LEU A 173 -3.40 0.09 -12.91
CA LEU A 173 -2.49 -0.98 -13.34
C LEU A 173 -1.19 -0.45 -13.96
N PHE A 174 -1.29 0.62 -14.77
CA PHE A 174 -0.13 1.29 -15.32
C PHE A 174 0.78 1.84 -14.21
N LEU A 175 0.23 2.62 -13.28
CA LEU A 175 0.96 3.21 -12.16
C LEU A 175 1.63 2.12 -11.31
N LEU A 176 0.92 1.03 -10.99
CA LEU A 176 1.50 -0.13 -10.30
C LEU A 176 2.69 -0.73 -11.06
N SER A 177 2.59 -0.84 -12.39
CA SER A 177 3.67 -1.39 -13.22
C SER A 177 4.92 -0.51 -13.25
N VAL A 178 4.79 0.78 -12.95
CA VAL A 178 5.89 1.73 -12.88
C VAL A 178 6.67 1.58 -11.57
N LEU A 179 6.01 1.32 -10.43
CA LEU A 179 6.60 1.44 -9.08
C LEU A 179 7.86 0.61 -8.83
N THR A 180 7.99 -0.55 -9.48
CA THR A 180 9.11 -1.49 -9.29
C THR A 180 9.91 -1.68 -10.57
N LYS A 181 9.68 -0.85 -11.59
CA LYS A 181 10.35 -0.99 -12.87
C LYS A 181 11.76 -0.37 -12.80
N PRO A 182 12.82 -1.09 -13.18
CA PRO A 182 14.15 -0.50 -13.24
C PRO A 182 14.24 0.58 -14.33
N GLN A 183 15.18 1.51 -14.17
CA GLN A 183 15.38 2.64 -15.09
C GLN A 183 15.67 2.17 -16.54
N SER A 184 16.42 1.08 -16.70
CA SER A 184 16.64 0.43 -18.01
C SER A 184 15.33 -0.03 -18.67
N GLY A 185 14.35 -0.42 -17.87
CA GLY A 185 13.01 -0.84 -18.31
C GLY A 185 12.10 0.31 -18.74
N PHE A 186 12.41 1.57 -18.41
CA PHE A 186 11.59 2.73 -18.78
C PHE A 186 11.64 2.96 -20.29
N ARG A 187 12.81 2.86 -20.90
CA ARG A 187 12.96 2.99 -22.35
C ARG A 187 12.22 1.90 -23.10
N ILE A 188 12.30 0.66 -22.61
CA ILE A 188 11.59 -0.47 -23.20
C ILE A 188 10.08 -0.22 -23.11
N ALA A 189 9.56 0.21 -21.95
CA ALA A 189 8.15 0.53 -21.79
C ALA A 189 7.70 1.67 -22.71
N PHE A 190 8.49 2.74 -22.83
CA PHE A 190 8.21 3.84 -23.74
C PHE A 190 8.11 3.36 -25.20
N ASN A 191 9.07 2.56 -25.65
CA ASN A 191 9.08 2.01 -27.00
C ASN A 191 7.95 0.99 -27.25
N MET A 192 7.34 0.43 -26.21
CA MET A 192 6.13 -0.39 -26.36
C MET A 192 4.87 0.45 -26.56
N PHE A 193 4.87 1.71 -26.14
CA PHE A 193 3.79 2.67 -26.40
C PHE A 193 3.94 3.37 -27.74
N ASP A 194 5.17 3.77 -28.09
CA ASP A 194 5.52 4.41 -29.36
C ASP A 194 5.47 3.37 -30.50
N THR A 195 4.27 3.18 -31.06
CA THR A 195 4.00 2.15 -32.06
C THR A 195 4.45 2.54 -33.46
N ASP A 196 4.48 3.84 -33.75
CA ASP A 196 4.90 4.38 -35.05
C ASP A 196 6.41 4.72 -35.10
N GLY A 197 7.11 4.66 -33.96
CA GLY A 197 8.55 4.88 -33.85
C GLY A 197 8.95 6.36 -33.95
N ASN A 198 8.01 7.29 -33.75
CA ASN A 198 8.23 8.72 -33.87
C ASN A 198 8.94 9.35 -32.64
N GLN A 199 9.31 8.52 -31.65
CA GLN A 199 9.95 8.90 -30.38
C GLN A 199 9.06 9.77 -29.47
N ARG A 200 7.75 9.65 -29.64
CA ARG A 200 6.72 10.30 -28.85
C ARG A 200 5.60 9.29 -28.61
N VAL A 201 4.84 9.52 -27.54
CA VAL A 201 3.63 8.76 -27.25
C VAL A 201 2.47 9.74 -27.28
N ASP A 202 1.46 9.47 -28.10
CA ASP A 202 0.22 10.25 -28.09
C ASP A 202 -0.85 9.64 -27.17
N LYS A 203 -1.99 10.33 -27.04
CA LYS A 203 -3.09 9.89 -26.18
C LYS A 203 -3.66 8.55 -26.66
N GLN A 204 -3.78 8.33 -27.96
CA GLN A 204 -4.35 7.13 -28.55
C GLN A 204 -3.46 5.91 -28.31
N GLU A 205 -2.14 6.08 -28.44
CA GLU A 205 -1.13 5.07 -28.13
C GLU A 205 -1.14 4.68 -26.66
N PHE A 206 -1.27 5.66 -25.76
CA PHE A 206 -1.38 5.38 -24.32
C PHE A 206 -2.66 4.60 -23.97
N LEU A 207 -3.79 4.92 -24.62
CA LEU A 207 -5.07 4.25 -24.43
C LEU A 207 -5.12 2.81 -24.99
N VAL A 208 -4.07 2.35 -25.69
CA VAL A 208 -3.93 0.94 -26.05
C VAL A 208 -3.97 0.04 -24.80
N LEU A 209 -3.52 0.52 -23.64
CA LEU A 209 -3.67 -0.20 -22.37
C LEU A 209 -5.13 -0.51 -22.06
N GLU A 210 -6.03 0.42 -22.30
CA GLU A 210 -7.45 0.22 -22.02
C GLU A 210 -8.03 -0.89 -22.89
N LYS A 211 -7.62 -0.94 -24.17
CA LYS A 211 -8.01 -2.00 -25.10
C LYS A 211 -7.43 -3.35 -24.69
N ILE A 212 -6.16 -3.39 -24.29
CA ILE A 212 -5.50 -4.63 -23.86
C ILE A 212 -6.15 -5.16 -22.57
N PHE A 213 -6.26 -4.34 -21.53
CA PHE A 213 -6.79 -4.77 -20.24
C PHE A 213 -8.29 -5.12 -20.31
N SER A 214 -9.09 -4.39 -21.09
CA SER A 214 -10.49 -4.77 -21.32
C SER A 214 -10.62 -6.10 -22.06
N THR A 215 -9.73 -6.39 -23.02
CA THR A 215 -9.69 -7.68 -23.73
C THR A 215 -9.29 -8.84 -22.80
N VAL A 216 -8.32 -8.62 -21.91
CA VAL A 216 -7.91 -9.62 -20.91
C VAL A 216 -9.06 -9.91 -19.94
N ALA A 217 -9.75 -8.88 -19.45
CA ALA A 217 -10.92 -9.04 -18.58
C ALA A 217 -12.05 -9.84 -19.26
N ARG A 218 -12.32 -9.59 -20.56
CA ARG A 218 -13.29 -10.36 -21.36
C ARG A 218 -12.89 -11.82 -21.53
N ARG A 219 -11.61 -12.11 -21.80
CA ARG A 219 -11.10 -13.49 -21.93
C ARG A 219 -11.17 -14.26 -20.62
N GLY A 220 -10.90 -13.63 -19.48
CA GLY A 220 -11.09 -14.24 -18.16
C GLY A 220 -12.54 -14.65 -17.88
N LYS A 221 -13.51 -13.87 -18.37
CA LYS A 221 -14.96 -14.16 -18.25
C LYS A 221 -15.44 -15.31 -19.15
N ARG A 222 -14.79 -15.55 -20.29
CA ARG A 222 -15.10 -16.69 -21.20
C ARG A 222 -14.59 -18.03 -20.68
N LEU A 223 -13.47 -18.04 -19.95
CA LEU A 223 -12.88 -19.26 -19.39
C LEU A 223 -13.62 -19.78 -18.14
N THR A 224 -14.56 -19.00 -17.59
CA THR A 224 -15.23 -19.24 -16.31
C THR A 224 -16.67 -19.73 -16.44
N GLY A 225 -17.08 -20.18 -17.65
CA GLY A 225 -18.23 -21.07 -17.83
C GLY A 225 -19.62 -20.42 -17.84
N ASN A 226 -19.75 -19.11 -17.70
CA ASN A 226 -21.05 -18.44 -17.91
C ASN A 226 -21.27 -18.23 -19.41
N ALA A 227 -21.90 -19.23 -20.04
CA ALA A 227 -22.19 -19.32 -21.48
C ALA A 227 -23.39 -18.47 -21.95
N ASP A 228 -23.93 -17.57 -21.11
CA ASP A 228 -25.08 -16.72 -21.45
C ASP A 228 -24.70 -15.22 -21.44
N VAL A 229 -23.58 -14.87 -22.06
CA VAL A 229 -23.34 -13.47 -22.45
C VAL A 229 -23.69 -13.35 -23.92
N PRO A 230 -24.64 -12.49 -24.31
CA PRO A 230 -24.96 -12.27 -25.72
C PRO A 230 -23.67 -11.99 -26.48
N GLU A 231 -23.44 -12.71 -27.57
CA GLU A 231 -22.47 -12.34 -28.58
C GLU A 231 -22.90 -10.97 -29.11
N LEU A 232 -22.38 -9.91 -28.50
CA LEU A 232 -22.41 -8.60 -29.10
C LEU A 232 -21.49 -8.70 -30.30
N GLU A 233 -22.13 -8.72 -31.47
CA GLU A 233 -21.54 -8.77 -32.79
C GLU A 233 -20.30 -7.89 -32.88
N ASP A 234 -19.32 -8.38 -33.62
CA ASP A 234 -18.00 -7.80 -33.94
C ASP A 234 -18.13 -6.54 -34.82
N GLY A 235 -19.01 -5.63 -34.42
CA GLY A 235 -19.32 -4.36 -35.07
C GLY A 235 -18.45 -3.26 -34.49
N GLU A 236 -17.63 -2.67 -35.37
CA GLU A 236 -17.06 -1.32 -35.35
C GLU A 236 -17.01 -0.63 -33.98
N SER A 237 -15.77 -0.42 -33.49
CA SER A 237 -15.36 0.68 -32.62
C SER A 237 -16.52 1.49 -32.03
N LYS A 238 -17.24 0.95 -31.03
CA LYS A 238 -17.96 1.85 -30.13
C LYS A 238 -16.86 2.74 -29.57
N ASP A 239 -16.89 4.02 -29.95
CA ASP A 239 -16.20 5.06 -29.21
C ASP A 239 -16.67 4.89 -27.77
N TYR A 240 -15.88 4.15 -26.99
CA TYR A 240 -15.98 4.24 -25.55
C TYR A 240 -15.79 5.73 -25.31
N ASN A 241 -16.79 6.41 -24.75
CA ASN A 241 -16.58 7.77 -24.26
C ASN A 241 -15.54 7.65 -23.15
N ILE A 242 -14.26 7.71 -23.53
CA ILE A 242 -13.15 7.64 -22.61
C ILE A 242 -13.20 8.94 -21.84
N VAL A 243 -13.63 8.82 -20.59
CA VAL A 243 -13.69 9.93 -19.65
C VAL A 243 -12.26 10.40 -19.42
N ASP A 244 -12.03 11.70 -19.60
CA ASP A 244 -10.73 12.29 -19.29
C ASP A 244 -10.44 12.17 -17.80
N THR A 245 -9.27 11.65 -17.48
CA THR A 245 -8.80 11.42 -16.12
C THR A 245 -7.68 12.39 -15.77
N THR A 246 -7.29 12.39 -14.50
CA THR A 246 -6.17 13.22 -14.03
C THR A 246 -4.87 12.86 -14.74
N LEU A 247 -4.58 11.57 -14.98
CA LEU A 247 -3.32 11.17 -15.62
C LEU A 247 -3.31 11.55 -17.11
N LEU A 248 -4.42 11.34 -17.83
CA LEU A 248 -4.54 11.75 -19.22
C LEU A 248 -4.37 13.27 -19.39
N VAL A 249 -5.03 14.06 -18.54
CA VAL A 249 -4.91 15.53 -18.57
C VAL A 249 -3.49 15.98 -18.19
N HIS A 250 -2.85 15.33 -17.22
CA HIS A 250 -1.48 15.65 -16.81
C HIS A 250 -0.49 15.43 -17.96
N LEU A 251 -0.57 14.26 -18.63
CA LEU A 251 0.37 13.84 -19.67
C LEU A 251 0.11 14.52 -21.03
N PHE A 252 -1.15 14.56 -21.48
CA PHE A 252 -1.55 14.96 -22.84
C PHE A 252 -2.26 16.33 -22.91
N GLY A 253 -2.41 16.99 -21.76
CA GLY A 253 -3.06 18.29 -21.64
C GLY A 253 -4.59 18.20 -21.69
N LYS A 254 -5.26 19.32 -21.37
CA LYS A 254 -6.73 19.41 -21.27
C LYS A 254 -7.49 19.06 -22.56
N LYS A 255 -6.83 19.19 -23.72
CA LYS A 255 -7.40 18.86 -25.03
C LYS A 255 -6.96 17.49 -25.55
N GLY A 256 -6.04 16.81 -24.85
CA GLY A 256 -5.46 15.53 -25.30
C GLY A 256 -4.61 15.62 -26.56
N SER A 257 -4.18 16.81 -26.97
CA SER A 257 -3.43 17.05 -28.22
C SER A 257 -1.92 17.02 -28.05
N ASP A 258 -1.42 17.05 -26.82
CA ASP A 258 0.01 17.05 -26.58
C ASP A 258 0.58 15.64 -26.78
N THR A 259 1.85 15.57 -27.15
CA THR A 259 2.60 14.31 -27.25
C THR A 259 3.66 14.22 -26.17
N LEU A 260 3.91 13.01 -25.68
CA LEU A 260 4.82 12.74 -24.57
C LEU A 260 6.17 12.26 -25.10
N ARG A 261 7.25 13.01 -24.84
CA ARG A 261 8.62 12.58 -25.16
C ARG A 261 9.16 11.66 -24.08
N TYR A 262 10.19 10.88 -24.40
CA TYR A 262 10.82 9.99 -23.42
C TYR A 262 11.26 10.71 -22.15
N ASP A 263 11.89 11.88 -22.25
CA ASP A 263 12.41 12.59 -21.07
C ASP A 263 11.29 12.99 -20.09
N ASP A 264 10.10 13.31 -20.63
CA ASP A 264 8.92 13.63 -19.84
C ASP A 264 8.31 12.36 -19.22
N PHE A 265 8.25 11.26 -19.98
CA PHE A 265 7.79 9.96 -19.50
C PHE A 265 8.70 9.42 -18.39
N HIS A 266 10.02 9.47 -18.59
CA HIS A 266 11.03 9.09 -17.61
C HIS A 266 10.90 9.94 -16.34
N ARG A 267 10.81 11.27 -16.47
CA ARG A 267 10.65 12.18 -15.33
C ARG A 267 9.37 11.86 -14.54
N PHE A 268 8.26 11.59 -15.23
CA PHE A 268 7.02 11.18 -14.58
C PHE A 268 7.20 9.87 -13.79
N MET A 269 7.80 8.84 -14.39
CA MET A 269 8.03 7.56 -13.73
C MET A 269 8.96 7.68 -12.51
N ASP A 270 10.08 8.42 -12.63
CA ASP A 270 11.00 8.65 -11.50
C ASP A 270 10.33 9.46 -10.38
N ASN A 271 9.55 10.48 -10.73
CA ASN A 271 8.79 11.26 -9.75
C ASN A 271 7.77 10.40 -9.01
N LEU A 272 7.03 9.53 -9.70
CA LEU A 272 6.07 8.61 -9.08
C LEU A 272 6.77 7.63 -8.14
N GLN A 273 7.87 7.00 -8.59
CA GLN A 273 8.64 6.11 -7.72
C GLN A 273 9.17 6.85 -6.49
N THR A 274 9.67 8.08 -6.67
CA THR A 274 10.16 8.92 -5.58
C THR A 274 9.06 9.28 -4.60
N GLU A 275 7.88 9.66 -5.09
CA GLU A 275 6.73 10.03 -4.26
C GLU A 275 6.30 8.89 -3.33
N VAL A 276 6.19 7.68 -3.86
CA VAL A 276 5.83 6.50 -3.06
C VAL A 276 6.93 6.12 -2.07
N LEU A 277 8.20 6.25 -2.45
CA LEU A 277 9.32 6.02 -1.52
C LEU A 277 9.38 7.08 -0.41
N GLU A 278 9.06 8.35 -0.70
CA GLU A 278 9.00 9.41 0.30
C GLU A 278 7.91 9.15 1.34
N LEU A 279 6.76 8.61 0.92
CA LEU A 279 5.68 8.22 1.83
C LEU A 279 6.13 7.14 2.81
N GLU A 280 6.74 6.07 2.30
CA GLU A 280 7.30 5.00 3.13
C GLU A 280 8.38 5.54 4.09
N PHE A 281 9.29 6.39 3.61
CA PHE A 281 10.34 6.96 4.43
C PHE A 281 9.79 7.85 5.56
N THR A 282 8.84 8.73 5.23
CA THR A 282 8.28 9.71 6.18
C THR A 282 7.50 9.04 7.31
N GLU A 283 6.84 7.92 7.01
CA GLU A 283 6.10 7.13 8.02
C GLU A 283 7.02 6.68 9.18
N PHE A 284 8.27 6.32 8.86
CA PHE A 284 9.25 5.87 9.85
C PHE A 284 10.13 7.00 10.38
N SER A 285 10.45 8.01 9.57
CA SER A 285 11.26 9.13 10.04
C SER A 285 10.53 10.01 11.05
N ARG A 286 9.19 9.93 11.11
CA ARG A 286 8.35 10.72 12.03
C ARG A 286 8.63 12.23 11.93
N GLY A 287 8.95 12.68 10.72
CA GLY A 287 9.27 14.09 10.42
C GLY A 287 10.75 14.45 10.55
N MET A 288 11.62 13.50 10.93
CA MET A 288 13.07 13.71 10.96
C MET A 288 13.67 13.58 9.54
N PRO A 289 14.83 14.23 9.28
CA PRO A 289 15.52 14.15 7.98
C PRO A 289 16.17 12.78 7.73
N THR A 290 16.37 11.97 8.78
CA THR A 290 16.96 10.63 8.71
C THR A 290 16.07 9.62 9.45
N ILE A 291 16.18 8.35 9.07
CA ILE A 291 15.63 7.21 9.80
C ILE A 291 16.75 6.50 10.56
N SER A 292 16.43 5.85 11.68
CA SER A 292 17.39 4.98 12.37
C SER A 292 17.68 3.72 11.54
N GLU A 293 18.80 3.06 11.81
CA GLU A 293 19.18 1.78 11.21
C GLU A 293 18.16 0.69 11.54
N VAL A 294 17.58 0.76 12.75
CA VAL A 294 16.48 -0.11 13.17
C VAL A 294 15.24 0.14 12.33
N ASP A 295 14.84 1.39 12.13
CA ASP A 295 13.68 1.74 11.31
C ASP A 295 13.89 1.37 9.84
N PHE A 296 15.11 1.54 9.33
CA PHE A 296 15.50 1.05 8.01
C PHE A 296 15.31 -0.47 7.90
N ALA A 297 15.78 -1.24 8.89
CA ALA A 297 15.55 -2.68 8.94
C ALA A 297 14.04 -3.01 8.95
N ARG A 298 13.23 -2.29 9.74
CA ARG A 298 11.77 -2.47 9.76
C ARG A 298 11.12 -2.20 8.40
N ILE A 299 11.55 -1.16 7.69
CA ILE A 299 11.08 -0.86 6.32
C ILE A 299 11.45 -2.00 5.37
N LEU A 300 12.67 -2.52 5.45
CA LEU A 300 13.12 -3.60 4.58
C LEU A 300 12.34 -4.90 4.79
N LEU A 301 11.92 -5.17 6.03
CA LEU A 301 11.26 -6.41 6.43
C LEU A 301 9.72 -6.31 6.44
N ARG A 302 9.12 -5.15 6.16
CA ARG A 302 7.66 -4.97 6.22
C ARG A 302 6.88 -5.87 5.26
N TYR A 303 7.43 -6.10 4.07
CA TYR A 303 6.76 -6.84 2.99
C TYR A 303 7.35 -8.22 2.73
N THR A 304 8.06 -8.78 3.70
CA THR A 304 8.75 -10.06 3.58
C THR A 304 7.96 -11.15 4.31
N TYR A 305 7.94 -12.37 3.77
CA TYR A 305 7.34 -13.51 4.46
C TYR A 305 8.32 -14.06 5.49
N ILE A 306 8.38 -13.40 6.64
CA ILE A 306 9.21 -13.82 7.77
C ILE A 306 8.28 -14.13 8.95
N HIS A 307 8.41 -15.33 9.52
CA HIS A 307 7.73 -15.67 10.76
C HIS A 307 8.08 -14.66 11.86
N SER A 308 7.11 -14.27 12.68
CA SER A 308 7.27 -13.22 13.70
C SER A 308 8.49 -13.43 14.62
N ALA A 309 8.82 -14.68 14.94
CA ALA A 309 10.01 -15.02 15.74
C ALA A 309 11.33 -14.67 15.04
N ASN A 310 11.42 -14.84 13.72
CA ASN A 310 12.60 -14.50 12.94
C ASN A 310 12.69 -12.99 12.69
N TYR A 311 11.55 -12.30 12.58
CA TYR A 311 11.51 -10.84 12.44
C TYR A 311 12.17 -10.14 13.63
N GLU A 312 11.79 -10.52 14.86
CA GLU A 312 12.40 -9.93 16.07
C GLU A 312 13.91 -10.25 16.15
N ALA A 313 14.35 -11.43 15.69
CA ALA A 313 15.76 -11.76 15.66
C ALA A 313 16.58 -10.82 14.74
N TYR A 314 16.04 -10.38 13.59
CA TYR A 314 16.70 -9.37 12.75
C TYR A 314 16.78 -8.01 13.47
N ILE A 315 15.70 -7.60 14.12
CA ILE A 315 15.63 -6.31 14.80
C ILE A 315 16.57 -6.26 16.01
N ASP A 316 16.57 -7.30 16.84
CA ASP A 316 17.42 -7.37 18.03
C ASP A 316 18.91 -7.47 17.64
N ARG A 317 19.23 -8.20 16.57
CA ARG A 317 20.59 -8.21 16.00
C ARG A 317 21.08 -6.81 15.64
N VAL A 318 20.24 -5.99 14.99
CA VAL A 318 20.61 -4.62 14.63
C VAL A 318 20.82 -3.76 15.87
N LYS A 319 19.95 -3.87 16.89
CA LYS A 319 20.11 -3.13 18.15
C LYS A 319 21.39 -3.51 18.89
N ASP A 320 21.73 -4.80 18.91
CA ASP A 320 22.92 -5.31 19.59
C ASP A 320 24.21 -4.90 18.88
N ARG A 321 24.22 -4.98 17.54
CA ARG A 321 25.38 -4.65 16.70
C ARG A 321 25.55 -3.15 16.49
N ILE A 322 24.45 -2.39 16.49
CA ILE A 322 24.40 -0.92 16.33
C ILE A 322 23.64 -0.30 17.51
N PRO A 323 24.28 -0.16 18.69
CA PRO A 323 23.67 0.53 19.82
C PRO A 323 23.43 2.02 19.51
N GLU A 324 22.29 2.57 19.95
CA GLU A 324 21.90 3.98 19.74
C GLU A 324 22.95 4.98 20.25
N GLU A 325 23.70 4.65 21.30
CA GLU A 325 24.79 5.51 21.82
C GLU A 325 26.00 5.61 20.87
N LYS A 326 26.22 4.60 20.02
CA LYS A 326 27.29 4.56 19.03
C LYS A 326 26.88 5.22 17.70
N SER A 327 25.58 5.29 17.40
CA SER A 327 25.09 5.99 16.20
C SER A 327 25.30 7.50 16.32
N SER A 328 25.10 8.10 17.50
CA SER A 328 25.26 9.56 17.70
C SER A 328 26.70 10.07 17.67
N THR A 329 27.70 9.22 17.91
CA THR A 329 29.07 9.71 18.22
C THR A 329 30.18 9.09 17.36
N THR A 330 30.00 7.92 16.73
CA THR A 330 31.13 7.26 16.04
C THR A 330 30.77 6.47 14.77
N LYS A 331 29.50 6.15 14.47
CA LYS A 331 29.16 5.34 13.28
C LYS A 331 28.04 5.77 12.32
N GLY A 332 27.31 6.88 12.54
CA GLY A 332 26.56 7.52 11.45
C GLY A 332 25.28 8.25 11.88
N PRO A 333 24.88 9.34 11.20
CA PRO A 333 23.73 10.20 11.56
C PRO A 333 22.34 9.59 11.23
N GLY A 334 22.23 8.27 11.10
CA GLY A 334 21.09 7.58 10.50
C GLY A 334 21.09 7.64 8.97
N ILE A 335 20.08 7.03 8.36
CA ILE A 335 19.96 6.87 6.91
C ILE A 335 19.11 8.01 6.32
N THR A 336 19.64 8.71 5.33
CA THR A 336 18.93 9.79 4.63
C THR A 336 17.95 9.25 3.59
N PHE A 337 17.02 10.11 3.14
CA PHE A 337 16.10 9.73 2.06
C PHE A 337 16.84 9.36 0.76
N ASP A 338 17.90 10.08 0.40
CA ASP A 338 18.66 9.80 -0.82
C ASP A 338 19.36 8.44 -0.77
N GLN A 339 19.93 8.09 0.39
CA GLN A 339 20.50 6.76 0.63
C GLN A 339 19.42 5.67 0.52
N PHE A 340 18.26 5.88 1.15
CA PHE A 340 17.12 4.97 1.07
C PHE A 340 16.61 4.80 -0.37
N LYS A 341 16.47 5.91 -1.13
CA LYS A 341 16.05 5.91 -2.53
C LYS A 341 17.05 5.13 -3.40
N ALA A 342 18.35 5.39 -3.25
CA ALA A 342 19.39 4.67 -3.98
C ALA A 342 19.34 3.15 -3.69
N PHE A 343 19.14 2.76 -2.43
CA PHE A 343 18.97 1.34 -2.08
C PHE A 343 17.74 0.72 -2.75
N CYS A 344 16.60 1.43 -2.75
CA CYS A 344 15.39 0.93 -3.41
C CYS A 344 15.54 0.84 -4.94
N GLN A 345 16.25 1.78 -5.56
CA GLN A 345 16.59 1.72 -6.99
C GLN A 345 17.51 0.52 -7.30
N PHE A 346 18.44 0.19 -6.40
CA PHE A 346 19.21 -1.04 -6.48
C PHE A 346 18.31 -2.29 -6.44
N LEU A 347 17.35 -2.34 -5.51
CA LEU A 347 16.42 -3.48 -5.41
C LEU A 347 15.57 -3.68 -6.68
N ASN A 348 15.28 -2.62 -7.44
CA ASN A 348 14.60 -2.76 -8.74
C ASN A 348 15.44 -3.55 -9.78
N ASN A 349 16.75 -3.72 -9.56
CA ASN A 349 17.67 -4.50 -10.38
C ASN A 349 18.12 -5.80 -9.66
N LEU A 350 17.32 -6.28 -8.68
CA LEU A 350 17.68 -7.45 -7.87
C LEU A 350 17.85 -8.72 -8.70
N ASP A 351 17.11 -8.90 -9.79
CA ASP A 351 17.26 -10.08 -10.64
C ASP A 351 18.62 -10.11 -11.34
N ASP A 352 19.10 -9.00 -11.89
CA ASP A 352 20.44 -8.87 -12.46
C ASP A 352 21.53 -9.11 -11.40
N PHE A 353 21.34 -8.52 -10.23
CA PHE A 353 22.25 -8.73 -9.09
C PHE A 353 22.24 -10.19 -8.61
N SER A 354 21.10 -10.87 -8.66
CA SER A 354 20.97 -12.27 -8.24
C SER A 354 21.75 -13.21 -9.15
N ILE A 355 21.90 -12.87 -10.45
CA ILE A 355 22.74 -13.63 -11.39
C ILE A 355 24.20 -13.53 -10.94
N ALA A 356 24.67 -12.32 -10.63
CA ALA A 356 26.02 -12.11 -10.12
C ALA A 356 26.25 -12.89 -8.81
N MET A 357 25.35 -12.78 -7.83
CA MET A 357 25.49 -13.51 -6.55
C MET A 357 25.53 -15.03 -6.74
N ARG A 358 24.71 -15.58 -7.67
CA ARG A 358 24.73 -17.01 -7.98
C ARG A 358 26.07 -17.46 -8.54
N MET A 359 26.72 -16.66 -9.39
CA MET A 359 28.05 -16.98 -9.92
C MET A 359 29.10 -17.11 -8.80
N PHE A 360 29.10 -16.20 -7.82
CA PHE A 360 29.98 -16.28 -6.64
C PHE A 360 29.65 -17.50 -5.77
N THR A 361 28.36 -17.75 -5.54
CA THR A 361 27.88 -18.91 -4.78
C THR A 361 28.34 -20.23 -5.42
N TYR A 362 28.24 -20.37 -6.76
CA TYR A 362 28.71 -21.57 -7.48
C TYR A 362 30.23 -21.75 -7.43
N ALA A 363 30.98 -20.66 -7.30
CA ALA A 363 32.42 -20.70 -7.12
C ALA A 363 32.83 -20.98 -5.66
N ASN A 364 31.88 -21.25 -4.76
CA ASN A 364 32.09 -21.33 -3.31
C ASN A 364 32.83 -20.11 -2.74
N LYS A 365 32.57 -18.93 -3.32
CA LYS A 365 33.13 -17.67 -2.84
C LYS A 365 32.03 -16.91 -2.08
N PRO A 366 32.24 -16.62 -0.78
CA PRO A 366 31.32 -15.78 -0.04
C PRO A 366 31.44 -14.32 -0.53
N ILE A 367 30.39 -13.52 -0.36
CA ILE A 367 30.33 -12.16 -0.93
C ILE A 367 30.64 -11.16 0.17
N SER A 368 31.82 -10.54 0.10
CA SER A 368 32.23 -9.51 1.05
C SER A 368 31.52 -8.18 0.76
N GLN A 369 31.63 -7.23 1.69
CA GLN A 369 31.12 -5.86 1.49
C GLN A 369 31.71 -5.19 0.22
N GLU A 370 32.98 -5.44 -0.10
CA GLU A 370 33.62 -4.88 -1.29
C GLU A 370 33.04 -5.44 -2.58
N GLU A 371 32.80 -6.74 -2.62
CA GLU A 371 32.19 -7.42 -3.78
C GLU A 371 30.73 -7.02 -3.93
N PHE A 372 30.01 -6.87 -2.81
CA PHE A 372 28.65 -6.32 -2.80
C PHE A 372 28.64 -4.90 -3.41
N HIS A 373 29.48 -3.99 -2.93
CA HIS A 373 29.60 -2.63 -3.48
C HIS A 373 29.88 -2.65 -4.98
N ARG A 374 30.82 -3.48 -5.42
CA ARG A 374 31.19 -3.60 -6.84
C ARG A 374 30.03 -4.11 -7.67
N ALA A 375 29.34 -5.15 -7.22
CA ALA A 375 28.22 -5.74 -7.92
C ALA A 375 27.03 -4.77 -8.02
N VAL A 376 26.73 -4.00 -6.96
CA VAL A 376 25.70 -2.95 -7.02
C VAL A 376 26.05 -1.88 -8.05
N LYS A 377 27.32 -1.44 -8.09
CA LYS A 377 27.78 -0.44 -9.08
C LYS A 377 27.61 -0.93 -10.51
N ILE A 378 27.87 -2.21 -10.77
CA ILE A 378 27.71 -2.83 -12.08
C ILE A 378 26.22 -2.91 -12.48
N CYS A 379 25.35 -3.37 -11.58
CA CYS A 379 23.94 -3.57 -11.88
C CYS A 379 23.16 -2.25 -12.04
N THR A 380 23.56 -1.20 -11.33
CA THR A 380 22.73 0.01 -11.19
C THR A 380 23.37 1.28 -11.77
N GLY A 381 24.66 1.23 -12.11
CA GLY A 381 25.44 2.38 -12.56
C GLY A 381 25.82 3.37 -11.45
N HIS A 382 25.34 3.21 -10.21
CA HIS A 382 25.65 4.09 -9.08
C HIS A 382 26.18 3.30 -7.88
N SER A 383 26.88 3.98 -6.97
CA SER A 383 27.43 3.36 -5.76
C SER A 383 26.52 3.67 -4.58
N LEU A 384 26.29 2.68 -3.72
CA LEU A 384 25.64 2.91 -2.43
C LEU A 384 26.64 3.51 -1.44
N ASP A 385 26.11 4.20 -0.44
CA ASP A 385 26.87 4.74 0.67
C ASP A 385 27.48 3.60 1.53
N PRO A 386 28.75 3.68 1.94
CA PRO A 386 29.38 2.66 2.78
C PRO A 386 28.67 2.39 4.11
N HIS A 387 28.12 3.42 4.76
CA HIS A 387 27.37 3.26 6.01
C HIS A 387 26.07 2.47 5.79
N LEU A 388 25.41 2.71 4.65
CA LEU A 388 24.22 1.98 4.26
C LEU A 388 24.55 0.50 3.98
N VAL A 389 25.66 0.22 3.30
CA VAL A 389 26.08 -1.16 3.02
C VAL A 389 26.48 -1.88 4.31
N ASP A 390 27.21 -1.24 5.22
CA ASP A 390 27.50 -1.82 6.55
C ASP A 390 26.20 -2.17 7.27
N THR A 391 25.22 -1.26 7.30
CA THR A 391 23.91 -1.49 7.91
C THR A 391 23.19 -2.69 7.30
N VAL A 392 23.21 -2.84 5.97
CA VAL A 392 22.64 -4.02 5.28
C VAL A 392 23.30 -5.31 5.74
N PHE A 393 24.63 -5.35 5.86
CA PHE A 393 25.34 -6.52 6.39
C PHE A 393 24.96 -6.77 7.85
N GLN A 394 24.90 -5.74 8.71
CA GLN A 394 24.47 -5.90 10.10
C GLN A 394 23.05 -6.48 10.23
N ILE A 395 22.17 -6.18 9.27
CA ILE A 395 20.81 -6.76 9.22
C ILE A 395 20.88 -8.23 8.78
N PHE A 396 21.48 -8.54 7.63
CA PHE A 396 21.28 -9.83 6.97
C PHE A 396 22.31 -10.91 7.28
N ASP A 397 23.54 -10.55 7.69
CA ASP A 397 24.60 -11.48 8.09
C ASP A 397 24.21 -12.18 9.41
N ALA A 398 23.68 -13.41 9.32
CA ALA A 398 23.11 -14.11 10.46
C ALA A 398 24.16 -14.83 11.31
N ASP A 399 25.21 -15.36 10.68
CA ASP A 399 26.28 -16.10 11.35
C ASP A 399 27.44 -15.19 11.81
N GLY A 400 27.47 -13.93 11.36
CA GLY A 400 28.48 -12.95 11.72
C GLY A 400 29.81 -13.20 11.03
N ASP A 401 29.82 -13.91 9.90
CA ASP A 401 31.03 -14.23 9.16
C ASP A 401 31.58 -13.04 8.33
N GLY A 402 30.82 -11.95 8.23
CA GLY A 402 31.16 -10.76 7.47
C GLY A 402 30.81 -10.84 5.98
N PHE A 403 30.07 -11.86 5.57
CA PHE A 403 29.65 -12.12 4.20
C PHE A 403 28.11 -12.16 4.08
N LEU A 404 27.62 -12.04 2.84
CA LEU A 404 26.20 -12.22 2.55
C LEU A 404 25.96 -13.43 1.66
N SER A 405 25.19 -14.39 2.16
CA SER A 405 24.72 -15.52 1.37
C SER A 405 23.46 -15.17 0.55
N TYR A 406 23.21 -15.99 -0.49
CA TYR A 406 22.01 -15.87 -1.32
C TYR A 406 20.71 -15.99 -0.49
N LYS A 407 20.69 -16.90 0.50
CA LYS A 407 19.51 -17.16 1.33
C LYS A 407 19.24 -16.02 2.32
N GLU A 408 20.28 -15.39 2.83
CA GLU A 408 20.16 -14.28 3.79
C GLU A 408 19.62 -13.01 3.14
N PHE A 409 20.07 -12.69 1.92
CA PHE A 409 19.74 -11.42 1.29
C PHE A 409 18.70 -11.54 0.16
N ILE A 410 19.00 -12.31 -0.89
CA ILE A 410 18.17 -12.33 -2.11
C ILE A 410 16.78 -12.87 -1.85
N ALA A 411 16.66 -13.96 -1.07
CA ALA A 411 15.37 -14.57 -0.77
C ALA A 411 14.42 -13.56 -0.10
N ILE A 412 14.94 -12.81 0.88
CA ILE A 412 14.17 -11.82 1.64
C ILE A 412 13.86 -10.59 0.78
N MET A 413 14.83 -10.07 0.04
CA MET A 413 14.64 -8.86 -0.76
C MET A 413 13.77 -9.08 -2.00
N ARG A 414 13.66 -10.30 -2.51
CA ARG A 414 12.75 -10.62 -3.62
C ARG A 414 11.29 -10.45 -3.21
N ASP A 415 10.93 -10.79 -1.98
CA ASP A 415 9.58 -10.56 -1.47
C ASP A 415 9.30 -9.06 -1.30
N ARG A 416 10.27 -8.34 -0.72
CA ARG A 416 10.21 -6.89 -0.52
C ARG A 416 10.02 -6.13 -1.84
N LEU A 417 10.74 -6.52 -2.90
CA LEU A 417 10.69 -5.83 -4.21
C LEU A 417 9.24 -5.70 -4.72
N HIS A 418 8.41 -6.70 -4.44
CA HIS A 418 7.02 -6.69 -4.87
C HIS A 418 6.11 -5.86 -3.95
N ARG A 419 6.60 -5.25 -2.86
CA ARG A 419 5.84 -4.38 -1.94
C ARG A 419 4.52 -4.98 -1.45
N GLY A 420 4.50 -6.30 -1.24
CA GLY A 420 3.26 -7.01 -0.92
C GLY A 420 2.24 -7.10 -2.07
N LEU A 421 2.50 -6.51 -3.24
CA LEU A 421 1.73 -6.72 -4.46
C LEU A 421 1.76 -8.19 -4.91
N ARG A 422 2.67 -9.03 -4.37
CA ARG A 422 2.64 -10.51 -4.45
C ARG A 422 2.12 -11.21 -3.19
N SER A 423 2.28 -10.65 -1.98
CA SER A 423 1.75 -11.27 -0.77
C SER A 423 0.23 -11.16 -0.70
N HIS A 424 -0.34 -10.10 -1.29
CA HIS A 424 -1.76 -10.08 -1.61
C HIS A 424 -2.10 -11.22 -2.58
N LEU A 425 -1.27 -11.50 -3.63
CA LEU A 425 -1.46 -12.55 -4.66
C LEU A 425 -1.55 -13.97 -4.13
N ILE A 426 -1.03 -14.21 -2.93
CA ILE A 426 -1.18 -15.47 -2.24
C ILE A 426 -1.92 -15.12 -0.95
N SER A 427 -3.25 -15.20 -0.98
CA SER A 427 -4.00 -15.38 0.26
C SER A 427 -3.49 -16.69 0.86
N THR A 428 -2.53 -16.57 1.78
CA THR A 428 -2.07 -17.66 2.63
C THR A 428 -2.99 -17.84 3.83
N GLU A 429 -4.13 -17.15 3.84
CA GLU A 429 -5.17 -17.32 4.84
C GLU A 429 -6.34 -18.12 4.24
N GLY A 430 -6.58 -19.29 4.83
CA GLY A 430 -7.67 -20.18 4.43
C GLY A 430 -7.21 -21.55 3.94
N TRP A 431 -8.18 -22.32 3.48
CA TRP A 431 -8.03 -23.75 3.20
C TRP A 431 -7.03 -24.07 2.08
N ASP A 432 -6.87 -23.17 1.10
CA ASP A 432 -5.98 -23.40 -0.04
C ASP A 432 -4.51 -23.16 0.30
N ALA A 433 -4.23 -22.25 1.23
CA ALA A 433 -2.90 -22.05 1.80
C ALA A 433 -2.44 -23.24 2.64
N PHE A 434 -3.36 -23.77 3.45
CA PHE A 434 -3.13 -24.98 4.25
C PHE A 434 -2.84 -26.20 3.37
N LYS A 435 -3.57 -26.36 2.26
CA LYS A 435 -3.29 -27.43 1.28
C LYS A 435 -1.94 -27.28 0.59
N LEU A 436 -1.55 -26.06 0.22
CA LEU A 436 -0.25 -25.78 -0.38
C LEU A 436 0.88 -26.11 0.60
N CYS A 437 0.74 -25.69 1.86
CA CYS A 437 1.70 -25.97 2.92
C CYS A 437 1.83 -27.48 3.20
N ILE A 438 0.71 -28.21 3.33
CA ILE A 438 0.73 -29.67 3.46
C ILE A 438 1.35 -30.35 2.23
N LYS A 439 1.09 -29.84 1.02
CA LYS A 439 1.62 -30.41 -0.21
C LYS A 439 3.13 -30.19 -0.37
N GLU A 440 3.66 -29.07 0.14
CA GLU A 440 5.10 -28.83 0.20
C GLU A 440 5.78 -29.63 1.31
N GLU A 441 5.12 -29.79 2.47
CA GLU A 441 5.62 -30.62 3.57
C GLU A 441 5.70 -32.10 3.16
N ILE A 442 4.69 -32.60 2.44
CA ILE A 442 4.67 -33.98 1.89
C ILE A 442 5.72 -34.18 0.77
N ARG A 443 6.16 -33.11 0.12
CA ARG A 443 7.17 -33.16 -0.96
C ARG A 443 8.61 -33.04 -0.46
N SER A 444 8.81 -32.65 0.79
CA SER A 444 10.12 -32.60 1.41
C SER A 444 10.42 -33.99 2.00
N PRO A 445 11.49 -34.69 1.54
CA PRO A 445 11.78 -36.06 1.95
C PRO A 445 12.18 -36.22 3.42
#